data_AF-A0A0N1FV92-F1
#
_entry.id   AF-A0A0N1FV92-F1
#
_cell.length_a   1.000
_cell.length_b   1.000
_cell.length_c   1.000
_cell.angle_alpha   90.00
_cell.angle_beta   90.00
_cell.angle_gamma   90.00
#
_symmetry.space_group_name_H-M   'P 1'
#
loop_
_entity.id
_entity.type
_entity.pdbx_description
1 polymer ?
#
loop_
_entity_poly.entity_id
_entity_poly.type
_entity_poly.pdbx_seq_one_letter_code
_entity_poly.pdbx_strand_id
1 'polypeptide(L)'
;MLDTELLERIIARRAELDELEEQLAKRLAEVRTTFPPDYQRILAAVRQAAGPVMARQVGDALGIDISVRAKLEPPRGKLVRLVDRGWLGKLPDGRFTTRL
;
A
#
# COMPACT_ATOMS: atom_id res chain seq x y z
N MET A 1 -34.25 9.61 -29.51
CA MET A 1 -33.30 10.72 -29.29
C MET A 1 -33.02 10.85 -27.79
N LEU A 2 -32.45 9.81 -27.16
CA LEU A 2 -32.05 9.81 -25.75
C LEU A 2 -30.53 9.69 -25.59
N ASP A 3 -29.79 9.74 -26.70
CA ASP A 3 -28.40 9.30 -26.74
C ASP A 3 -27.41 10.44 -26.45
N THR A 4 -27.72 11.69 -26.81
CA THR A 4 -26.82 12.84 -26.61
C THR A 4 -26.79 13.30 -25.15
N GLU A 5 -27.95 13.49 -24.53
CA GLU A 5 -28.03 13.94 -23.12
C GLU A 5 -27.46 12.89 -22.15
N LEU A 6 -27.64 11.59 -22.47
CA LEU A 6 -27.04 10.51 -21.71
C LEU A 6 -25.52 10.51 -21.84
N LEU A 7 -24.97 10.76 -23.04
CA LEU A 7 -23.53 10.88 -23.26
C LEU A 7 -22.94 12.06 -22.48
N GLU A 8 -23.60 13.23 -22.49
CA GLU A 8 -23.17 14.40 -21.74
C GLU A 8 -23.13 14.13 -20.23
N ARG A 9 -24.14 13.42 -19.68
CA ARG A 9 -24.16 13.01 -18.28
C ARG A 9 -23.05 12.00 -17.94
N ILE A 10 -22.74 11.08 -18.85
CA ILE A 10 -21.64 10.12 -18.66
C ILE A 10 -20.29 10.84 -18.65
N ILE A 11 -20.08 11.80 -19.57
CA ILE A 11 -18.84 12.59 -19.64
C ILE A 11 -18.67 13.43 -18.37
N ALA A 12 -19.72 14.12 -17.94
CA ALA A 12 -19.71 14.90 -16.70
C ALA A 12 -19.40 14.00 -15.49
N ARG A 13 -20.06 12.85 -15.37
CA ARG A 13 -19.81 11.91 -14.27
C ARG A 13 -18.40 11.34 -14.31
N ARG A 14 -17.82 11.14 -15.50
CA ARG A 14 -16.44 10.67 -15.63
C ARG A 14 -15.45 11.72 -15.13
N ALA A 15 -15.62 12.98 -15.49
CA ALA A 15 -14.78 14.07 -14.99
C ALA A 15 -14.86 14.21 -13.45
N GLU A 16 -16.06 14.09 -12.88
CA GLU A 16 -16.24 14.07 -11.42
C GLU A 16 -15.51 12.88 -10.76
N LEU A 17 -15.53 11.70 -11.39
CA LEU A 17 -14.80 10.54 -10.87
C LEU A 17 -13.29 10.75 -10.92
N ASP A 18 -12.76 11.31 -12.01
CA ASP A 18 -11.33 11.59 -12.15
C ASP A 18 -10.87 12.60 -11.06
N GLU A 19 -11.68 13.61 -10.75
CA GLU A 19 -11.39 14.56 -9.67
C GLU A 19 -11.42 13.89 -8.28
N LEU A 20 -12.41 13.02 -8.02
CA LEU A 20 -12.48 12.26 -6.78
C LEU A 20 -11.30 11.29 -6.62
N GLU A 21 -10.84 10.67 -7.71
CA GLU A 21 -9.66 9.82 -7.72
C GLU A 21 -8.40 10.62 -7.35
N GLU A 22 -8.22 11.81 -7.90
CA GLU A 22 -7.10 12.70 -7.54
C GLU A 22 -7.17 13.13 -6.07
N GLN A 23 -8.36 13.51 -5.58
CA GLN A 23 -8.55 13.86 -4.16
C GLN A 23 -8.26 12.68 -3.23
N LEU A 24 -8.68 11.46 -3.59
CA LEU A 24 -8.38 10.26 -2.82
C LEU A 24 -6.88 9.96 -2.81
N ALA A 25 -6.21 10.08 -3.96
CA ALA A 25 -4.77 9.91 -4.07
C ALA A 25 -4.02 10.91 -3.17
N LYS A 26 -4.45 12.17 -3.14
CA LYS A 26 -3.91 13.21 -2.25
C LYS A 26 -4.10 12.85 -0.77
N ARG A 27 -5.32 12.50 -0.35
CA ARG A 27 -5.60 12.10 1.04
C ARG A 27 -4.78 10.88 1.47
N LEU A 28 -4.63 9.89 0.59
CA LEU A 28 -3.81 8.72 0.86
C LEU A 28 -2.32 9.08 0.98
N ALA A 29 -1.83 10.03 0.17
CA ALA A 29 -0.47 10.54 0.29
C ALA A 29 -0.23 11.25 1.63
N GLU A 30 -1.16 12.10 2.06
CA GLU A 30 -1.11 12.82 3.35
C GLU A 30 -1.13 11.86 4.56
N VAL A 31 -1.99 10.84 4.52
CA VAL A 31 -2.00 9.84 5.60
C VAL A 31 -0.69 9.03 5.60
N ARG A 32 -0.12 8.75 4.43
CA ARG A 32 1.16 8.02 4.34
C ARG A 32 2.33 8.83 4.88
N THR A 33 2.40 10.14 4.63
CA THR A 33 3.49 10.99 5.14
C THR A 33 3.48 11.15 6.65
N THR A 34 2.34 10.88 7.30
CA THR A 34 2.21 10.84 8.78
C THR A 34 2.99 9.68 9.40
N PHE A 35 3.30 8.62 8.67
CA PHE A 35 4.11 7.52 9.19
C PHE A 35 5.58 7.91 9.33
N PRO A 36 6.31 7.39 10.34
CA PRO A 36 7.76 7.49 10.35
C PRO A 36 8.38 6.89 9.06
N PRO A 37 9.52 7.43 8.56
CA PRO A 37 10.09 7.05 7.27
C PRO A 37 10.29 5.55 7.06
N ASP A 38 10.66 4.82 8.12
CA ASP A 38 10.85 3.37 8.05
C ASP A 38 9.57 2.60 7.68
N TYR A 39 8.42 3.01 8.22
CA TYR A 39 7.14 2.38 7.88
C TYR A 39 6.71 2.75 6.46
N GLN A 40 7.00 3.98 6.02
CA GLN A 40 6.73 4.39 4.63
C GLN A 40 7.51 3.52 3.64
N ARG A 41 8.81 3.27 3.90
CA ARG A 41 9.65 2.41 3.04
C ARG A 41 9.14 0.96 3.03
N ILE A 42 8.73 0.42 4.18
CA ILE A 42 8.14 -0.92 4.26
C ILE A 42 6.84 -1.01 3.42
N LEU A 43 5.93 -0.04 3.57
CA LEU A 43 4.68 -0.01 2.80
C LEU A 43 4.95 0.12 1.30
N ALA A 44 5.95 0.92 0.91
CA ALA A 44 6.36 1.04 -0.48
C ALA A 44 6.90 -0.30 -1.03
N ALA A 45 7.78 -0.99 -0.29
CA ALA A 45 8.33 -2.27 -0.71
C ALA A 45 7.25 -3.35 -0.89
N VAL A 46 6.29 -3.45 0.04
CA VAL A 46 5.18 -4.41 -0.06
C VAL A 46 4.28 -4.09 -1.25
N ARG A 47 4.00 -2.80 -1.53
CA ARG A 47 3.19 -2.38 -2.68
C ARG A 47 3.90 -2.65 -4.01
N GLN A 48 5.19 -2.34 -4.10
CA GLN A 48 5.99 -2.53 -5.31
C GLN A 48 6.12 -4.01 -5.70
N ALA A 49 6.05 -4.92 -4.73
CA ALA A 49 6.09 -6.34 -5.00
C ALA A 49 4.82 -6.89 -5.71
N ALA A 50 3.73 -6.11 -5.78
CA ALA A 50 2.49 -6.45 -6.48
C ALA A 50 1.92 -7.85 -6.14
N GLY A 51 2.18 -8.33 -4.92
CA GLY A 51 1.76 -9.65 -4.45
C GLY A 51 2.21 -9.92 -3.01
N PRO A 52 1.84 -11.07 -2.42
CA PRO A 52 2.22 -11.40 -1.05
C PRO A 52 3.74 -11.59 -0.90
N VAL A 53 4.35 -10.92 0.08
CA VAL A 53 5.80 -10.93 0.34
C VAL A 53 6.16 -11.47 1.72
N MET A 54 7.32 -12.11 1.81
CA MET A 54 7.92 -12.52 3.08
C MET A 54 8.65 -11.34 3.73
N ALA A 55 8.75 -11.36 5.08
CA ALA A 55 9.54 -10.37 5.83
C ALA A 55 11.00 -10.29 5.35
N ARG A 56 11.54 -11.43 4.88
CA ARG A 56 12.89 -11.53 4.30
C ARG A 56 13.03 -10.64 3.06
N GLN A 57 12.10 -10.77 2.11
CA GLN A 57 12.08 -10.01 0.86
C GLN A 57 11.90 -8.51 1.10
N VAL A 58 11.14 -8.13 2.13
CA VAL A 58 11.03 -6.73 2.56
C VAL A 58 12.36 -6.23 3.12
N GLY A 59 13.06 -7.02 3.94
CA GLY A 59 14.39 -6.67 4.45
C GLY A 59 15.41 -6.48 3.32
N ASP A 60 15.41 -7.39 2.34
CA ASP A 60 16.25 -7.29 1.13
C ASP A 60 15.98 -6.01 0.35
N ALA A 61 14.70 -5.69 0.10
CA ALA A 61 14.30 -4.47 -0.61
C ALA A 61 14.68 -3.18 0.14
N LEU A 62 14.85 -3.25 1.46
CA LEU A 62 15.31 -2.13 2.29
C LEU A 62 16.84 -2.06 2.40
N GLY A 63 17.58 -2.95 1.74
CA GLY A 63 19.04 -3.02 1.84
C GLY A 63 19.54 -3.49 3.21
N ILE A 64 18.69 -4.16 4.00
CA ILE A 64 19.06 -4.69 5.31
C ILE A 64 19.74 -6.03 5.07
N ASP A 65 20.96 -6.18 5.59
CA ASP A 65 21.63 -7.48 5.62
C ASP A 65 20.87 -8.43 6.54
N ILE A 66 20.04 -9.26 5.94
CA ILE A 66 19.18 -10.26 6.58
C ILE A 66 19.82 -11.66 6.63
N SER A 67 21.12 -11.78 6.35
CA SER A 67 21.86 -13.04 6.55
C SER A 67 21.87 -13.46 8.03
N VAL A 68 21.78 -12.48 8.94
CA VAL A 68 21.70 -12.68 10.38
C VAL A 68 20.23 -12.61 10.83
N ARG A 69 19.74 -13.69 11.46
CA ARG A 69 18.35 -13.77 11.96
C ARG A 69 17.96 -12.59 12.86
N ALA A 70 18.87 -12.14 13.73
CA ALA A 70 18.64 -11.00 14.62
C ALA A 70 18.33 -9.69 13.88
N LYS A 71 18.82 -9.51 12.65
CA LYS A 71 18.56 -8.33 11.82
C LYS A 71 17.20 -8.41 11.10
N LEU A 72 16.59 -9.60 11.02
CA LEU A 72 15.27 -9.82 10.42
C LEU A 72 14.11 -9.62 11.41
N GLU A 73 14.34 -9.76 12.72
CA GLU A 73 13.32 -9.56 13.75
C GLU A 73 12.74 -8.13 13.76
N PRO A 74 13.53 -7.04 13.64
CA PRO A 74 12.98 -5.69 13.63
C PRO A 74 12.06 -5.39 12.42
N PRO A 75 12.42 -5.74 11.15
CA PRO A 75 11.50 -5.65 10.02
C PRO A 75 10.23 -6.47 10.21
N ARG A 76 10.35 -7.70 10.73
CA ARG A 76 9.21 -8.58 10.99
C ARG A 76 8.24 -7.97 12.01
N GLY A 77 8.76 -7.40 13.10
CA GLY A 77 7.95 -6.71 14.10
C GLY A 77 7.24 -5.47 13.54
N LYS A 78 7.91 -4.68 12.68
CA LYS A 78 7.28 -3.52 12.01
C LYS A 78 6.16 -3.95 11.05
N LEU A 79 6.35 -5.03 10.30
CA LEU A 79 5.32 -5.61 9.41
C LEU A 79 4.09 -6.06 10.20
N VAL A 80 4.30 -6.76 11.33
CA VAL A 80 3.19 -7.17 12.21
C VAL A 80 2.43 -5.96 12.77
N ARG A 81 3.13 -4.91 13.22
CA ARG A 81 2.45 -3.67 13.67
C ARG A 81 1.62 -3.00 12.59
N LEU A 82 2.07 -3.05 11.33
CA LEU A 82 1.28 -2.53 10.21
C LEU A 82 0.05 -3.40 9.94
N VAL A 83 0.14 -4.72 10.16
CA VAL A 83 -1.02 -5.63 10.12
C VAL A 83 -2.00 -5.33 11.25
N ASP A 84 -1.53 -5.20 12.48
CA ASP A 84 -2.38 -4.92 13.65
C ASP A 84 -3.13 -3.58 13.51
N ARG A 85 -2.52 -2.62 12.81
CA ARG A 85 -3.12 -1.32 12.49
C ARG A 85 -3.95 -1.32 11.21
N GLY A 86 -4.12 -2.46 10.56
CA GLY A 86 -4.97 -2.64 9.39
C GLY A 86 -4.39 -2.15 8.06
N TRP A 87 -3.11 -1.75 8.02
CA TRP A 87 -2.43 -1.25 6.81
C TRP A 87 -1.96 -2.37 5.87
N LEU A 88 -1.66 -3.54 6.44
CA LEU A 88 -1.28 -4.73 5.69
C LEU A 88 -2.19 -5.90 6.07
N GLY A 89 -2.35 -6.85 5.15
CA GLY A 89 -2.87 -8.18 5.44
C GLY A 89 -1.73 -9.15 5.74
N LYS A 90 -2.01 -10.16 6.57
CA LYS A 90 -1.13 -11.31 6.78
C LYS A 90 -1.85 -12.58 6.35
N LEU A 91 -1.24 -13.34 5.44
CA LEU A 91 -1.76 -14.60 4.97
C LEU A 91 -1.48 -15.71 6.00
N PRO A 92 -2.24 -16.83 5.96
CA PRO A 92 -2.01 -17.99 6.84
C PRO A 92 -0.60 -18.58 6.74
N ASP A 93 0.03 -18.47 5.56
CA ASP A 93 1.40 -18.92 5.29
C ASP A 93 2.49 -17.94 5.80
N GLY A 94 2.10 -16.83 6.44
CA GLY A 94 3.00 -15.85 7.01
C GLY A 94 3.48 -14.76 6.07
N ARG A 95 3.00 -14.70 4.82
CA ARG A 95 3.25 -13.59 3.88
C ARG A 95 2.44 -12.36 4.24
N PHE A 96 2.93 -11.20 3.85
CA PHE A 96 2.31 -9.89 4.02
C PHE A 96 1.84 -9.36 2.68
N THR A 97 0.69 -8.71 2.64
CA THR A 97 0.14 -8.11 1.41
C THR A 97 -0.45 -6.73 1.72
N THR A 98 -0.56 -5.87 0.72
CA THR A 98 -1.28 -4.60 0.86
C THR A 98 -2.76 -4.88 1.05
N ARG A 99 -3.38 -4.20 2.03
CA ARG A 99 -4.84 -4.13 2.08
C ARG A 99 -5.26 -3.04 1.09
N LEU A 100 -5.91 -3.43 0.00
CA LEU A 100 -6.62 -2.50 -0.88
C LEU A 100 -7.87 -2.00 -0.17
#